data_AF-A0A955GFN6-F1
#
_entry.id   AF-A0A955GFN6-F1
#
_cell.length_a   1.000
_cell.length_b   1.000
_cell.length_c   1.000
_cell.angle_alpha   90.00
_cell.angle_beta   90.00
_cell.angle_gamma   90.00
#
_symmetry.space_group_name_H-M   'P 1'
#
loop_
_entity.id
_entity.type
_entity.pdbx_description
1 polymer ?
#
loop_
_entity_poly.entity_id
_entity_poly.type
_entity_poly.pdbx_seq_one_letter_code
_entity_poly.pdbx_strand_id
1 'polypeptide(L)'
;MYEIFAQTATTAAKTSTYDWSKGIMVGMIFGMASIGLGLIGAAYMNAVGRNPEASKYAGQVMILVAMIDLTILLGFLLSAFIFK
;
A
#
# COMPACT_ATOMS: atom_id res chain seq x y z
N MET A 1 8.29 26.88 34.23
CA MET A 1 7.16 25.91 34.33
C MET A 1 6.21 26.03 33.14
N TYR A 2 5.77 27.23 32.76
CA TYR A 2 4.91 27.47 31.58
C TYR A 2 5.51 26.99 30.24
N GLU A 3 6.81 27.20 30.01
CA GLU A 3 7.47 26.79 28.76
C GLU A 3 7.59 25.27 28.60
N ILE A 4 7.68 24.52 29.71
CA ILE A 4 7.73 23.05 29.68
C ILE A 4 6.40 22.49 29.19
N PHE A 5 5.28 22.99 29.72
CA PHE A 5 3.94 22.59 29.28
C PHE A 5 3.66 23.00 27.83
N ALA A 6 4.12 24.18 27.41
CA ALA A 6 4.03 24.61 26.02
C ALA A 6 4.80 23.64 25.09
N GLN A 7 6.04 23.29 25.44
CA GLN A 7 6.85 22.36 24.67
C GLN A 7 6.28 20.93 24.65
N THR A 8 5.69 20.47 25.77
CA THR A 8 4.96 19.19 25.83
C THR A 8 3.72 19.19 24.92
N ALA A 9 2.96 20.29 24.87
CA ALA A 9 1.79 20.42 24.01
C ALA A 9 2.16 20.46 22.52
N THR A 10 3.23 21.18 22.13
CA THR A 10 3.70 21.20 20.74
C THR A 10 4.26 19.85 20.30
N THR A 11 4.89 19.12 21.21
CA THR A 11 5.41 17.77 20.95
C THR A 11 4.27 16.78 20.79
N ALA A 12 3.27 16.80 21.69
CA ALA A 12 2.08 15.96 21.62
C ALA A 12 1.23 16.19 20.36
N ALA A 13 1.08 17.45 19.92
CA ALA A 13 0.40 17.79 18.68
C ALA A 13 1.17 17.31 17.43
N LYS A 14 2.51 17.38 17.46
CA LYS A 14 3.36 16.81 16.41
C LYS A 14 3.27 15.29 16.35
N THR A 15 3.32 14.58 17.47
CA THR A 15 3.16 13.10 17.46
C THR A 15 1.79 12.68 16.94
N SER A 16 0.71 13.38 17.35
CA SER A 16 -0.66 13.05 16.94
C SER A 16 -0.93 13.24 15.43
N THR A 17 -0.33 14.26 14.81
CA THR A 17 -0.52 14.53 13.37
C THR A 17 0.30 13.56 12.49
N TYR A 18 1.45 13.11 12.99
CA TYR A 18 2.31 12.13 12.29
C TYR A 18 1.66 10.73 12.25
N ASP A 19 0.91 10.31 13.28
CA ASP A 19 0.28 8.98 13.31
C ASP A 19 -0.90 8.85 12.32
N TRP A 20 -1.75 9.85 12.21
CA TRP A 20 -2.87 9.82 11.26
C TRP A 20 -2.41 9.84 9.80
N SER A 21 -1.39 10.65 9.51
CA SER A 21 -0.80 10.74 8.17
C SER A 21 -0.18 9.42 7.71
N LYS A 22 0.49 8.69 8.63
CA LYS A 22 1.03 7.36 8.35
C LYS A 22 -0.07 6.32 8.14
N GLY A 23 -1.09 6.32 8.99
CA GLY A 23 -2.24 5.42 8.85
C GLY A 23 -2.95 5.60 7.51
N ILE A 24 -3.19 6.85 7.10
CA ILE A 24 -3.79 7.17 5.79
C ILE A 24 -2.86 6.73 4.65
N MET A 25 -1.57 7.02 4.73
CA MET A 25 -0.62 6.63 3.69
C MET A 25 -0.55 5.12 3.50
N VAL A 26 -0.44 4.35 4.59
CA VAL A 26 -0.47 2.88 4.55
C VAL A 26 -1.81 2.39 4.00
N GLY A 27 -2.92 2.93 4.50
CA GLY A 27 -4.27 2.58 4.03
C GLY A 27 -4.45 2.84 2.53
N MET A 28 -3.95 3.95 2.00
CA MET A 28 -4.00 4.25 0.57
C MET A 28 -3.10 3.32 -0.26
N ILE A 29 -1.88 3.02 0.21
CA ILE A 29 -0.97 2.11 -0.50
C ILE A 29 -1.62 0.72 -0.65
N PHE A 30 -2.10 0.14 0.45
CA PHE A 30 -2.76 -1.18 0.41
C PHE A 30 -4.13 -1.13 -0.28
N GLY A 31 -4.89 -0.04 -0.10
CA GLY A 31 -6.18 0.14 -0.75
C GLY A 31 -6.05 0.17 -2.28
N MET A 32 -5.19 1.04 -2.81
CA MET A 32 -4.96 1.17 -4.25
C MET A 32 -4.33 -0.09 -4.85
N ALA A 33 -3.43 -0.74 -4.10
CA ALA A 33 -2.88 -2.03 -4.47
C ALA A 33 -3.96 -3.11 -4.66
N SER A 34 -4.87 -3.25 -3.69
CA SER A 34 -5.93 -4.25 -3.75
C SER A 34 -6.84 -4.05 -4.97
N ILE A 35 -7.14 -2.79 -5.31
CA ILE A 35 -7.92 -2.44 -6.50
C ILE A 35 -7.14 -2.81 -7.77
N GLY A 36 -5.86 -2.44 -7.85
CA GLY A 36 -5.01 -2.74 -9.00
C GLY A 36 -4.88 -4.25 -9.25
N LEU A 37 -4.63 -5.03 -8.20
CA LEU A 37 -4.55 -6.49 -8.27
C LEU A 37 -5.89 -7.12 -8.66
N GLY A 38 -7.00 -6.60 -8.12
CA GLY A 38 -8.35 -7.02 -8.50
C GLY A 38 -8.64 -6.80 -9.99
N LEU A 39 -8.24 -5.65 -10.54
CA LEU A 39 -8.39 -5.35 -11.97
C LEU A 39 -7.54 -6.27 -12.85
N ILE A 40 -6.29 -6.55 -12.45
CA ILE A 40 -5.42 -7.49 -13.18
C ILE A 40 -6.02 -8.89 -13.18
N GLY A 41 -6.50 -9.36 -12.03
CA GLY A 41 -7.18 -10.65 -11.91
C GLY A 41 -8.45 -10.74 -12.76
N ALA A 42 -9.29 -9.71 -12.70
CA ALA A 42 -10.53 -9.64 -13.49
C ALA A 42 -10.26 -9.59 -15.00
N ALA A 43 -9.23 -8.86 -15.44
CA ALA A 43 -8.82 -8.81 -16.84
C ALA A 43 -8.29 -10.18 -17.31
N TYR A 44 -7.48 -10.84 -16.48
CA TYR A 44 -6.99 -12.19 -16.77
C TYR A 44 -8.14 -13.20 -16.89
N MET A 45 -9.08 -13.22 -15.94
CA MET A 45 -10.23 -14.12 -15.98
C MET A 45 -11.13 -13.86 -17.20
N ASN A 46 -11.34 -12.61 -17.58
CA ASN A 46 -12.06 -12.27 -18.81
C ASN A 46 -11.32 -12.73 -20.08
N ALA A 47 -9.98 -12.60 -20.11
CA ALA A 47 -9.17 -13.07 -21.23
C ALA A 47 -9.23 -14.59 -21.38
N VAL A 48 -9.10 -15.33 -20.27
CA VAL A 48 -9.20 -16.79 -20.24
C VAL A 48 -10.61 -17.26 -20.61
N GLY A 49 -11.65 -16.57 -20.14
CA GLY A 49 -13.05 -16.91 -20.47
C GLY A 49 -13.38 -16.75 -21.96
N ARG A 50 -12.69 -15.83 -22.66
CA ARG A 50 -12.85 -15.64 -24.12
C ARG A 50 -11.93 -16.51 -24.95
N ASN A 51 -10.74 -16.82 -24.43
CA ASN A 51 -9.78 -17.69 -25.06
C ASN A 51 -9.10 -18.57 -24.00
N PRO A 52 -9.45 -19.87 -23.90
CA PRO A 52 -8.85 -20.76 -22.91
C PRO A 52 -7.34 -20.92 -23.10
N GLU A 53 -6.78 -20.67 -24.29
CA GLU A 53 -5.33 -20.67 -24.49
C GLU A 53 -4.62 -19.53 -23.76
N ALA A 54 -5.32 -18.45 -23.38
CA ALA A 54 -4.72 -17.37 -22.61
C ALA A 54 -4.31 -17.83 -21.20
N SER A 55 -4.82 -18.97 -20.73
CA SER A 55 -4.44 -19.58 -19.46
C SER A 55 -2.94 -19.91 -19.39
N LYS A 56 -2.27 -20.15 -20.53
CA LYS A 56 -0.81 -20.40 -20.59
C LYS A 56 0.03 -19.23 -20.07
N TYR A 57 -0.53 -18.02 -20.07
CA TYR A 57 0.13 -16.82 -19.57
C TYR A 57 -0.11 -16.58 -18.07
N ALA A 58 -0.76 -17.50 -17.34
CA ALA A 58 -0.98 -17.41 -15.90
C ALA A 58 0.31 -17.10 -15.13
N GLY A 59 1.42 -17.77 -15.50
CA GLY A 59 2.71 -17.56 -14.87
C GLY A 59 3.23 -16.13 -15.03
N GLN A 60 3.06 -15.54 -16.22
CA GLN A 60 3.47 -14.15 -16.47
C GLN A 60 2.62 -13.15 -15.67
N VAL A 61 1.32 -13.41 -15.56
CA VAL A 61 0.42 -12.60 -14.73
C VAL A 61 0.80 -12.69 -13.24
N MET A 62 1.14 -13.89 -12.76
CA MET A 62 1.61 -14.07 -11.38
C MET A 62 2.94 -13.37 -11.10
N ILE A 63 3.86 -13.33 -12.07
CA ILE A 63 5.10 -12.55 -11.95
C ILE A 63 4.76 -11.06 -11.79
N LEU A 64 3.83 -10.53 -12.59
CA LEU A 64 3.39 -9.13 -12.47
C LEU A 64 2.79 -8.84 -11.08
N VAL A 65 1.92 -9.72 -10.59
CA VAL A 65 1.34 -9.62 -9.23
C VAL A 65 2.44 -9.59 -8.17
N ALA A 66 3.43 -10.50 -8.26
CA ALA A 66 4.54 -10.54 -7.31
C ALA A 66 5.40 -9.27 -7.32
N MET A 67 5.59 -8.63 -8.47
CA MET A 67 6.31 -7.35 -8.56
C MET A 67 5.54 -6.20 -7.90
N ILE A 68 4.21 -6.20 -8.04
CA ILE A 68 3.33 -5.24 -7.38
C ILE A 68 3.40 -5.43 -5.85
N ASP A 69 3.29 -6.68 -5.37
CA ASP A 69 3.41 -7.01 -3.95
C ASP A 69 4.77 -6.59 -3.37
N LEU A 70 5.87 -6.81 -4.09
CA LEU A 70 7.18 -6.31 -3.70
C LEU A 70 7.19 -4.79 -3.51
N THR A 71 6.57 -4.04 -4.42
CA THR A 71 6.49 -2.58 -4.35
C THR A 71 5.66 -2.11 -3.16
N ILE A 72 4.56 -2.80 -2.87
CA ILE A 72 3.68 -2.52 -1.72
C ILE A 72 4.40 -2.79 -0.41
N LEU A 73 5.09 -3.93 -0.31
CA LEU A 73 5.88 -4.28 0.87
C LEU A 73 7.00 -3.27 1.13
N LEU A 74 7.66 -2.78 0.07
CA LEU A 74 8.65 -1.70 0.18
C LEU A 74 8.01 -0.38 0.63
N GLY A 75 6.84 0.00 0.08
CA GLY A 75 6.10 1.20 0.48
C GLY A 75 5.62 1.13 1.94
N PHE A 76 5.17 -0.05 2.38
CA PHE A 76 4.84 -0.31 3.78
C PHE A 76 6.06 -0.18 4.68
N LEU A 77 7.19 -0.80 4.32
CA LEU A 77 8.44 -0.73 5.08
C LEU A 77 8.93 0.72 5.26
N LEU A 78 8.85 1.53 4.19
CA LEU A 78 9.15 2.96 4.23
C LEU A 78 8.22 3.73 5.19
N SER A 79 6.92 3.44 5.12
CA SER A 79 5.89 4.11 5.92
C SER A 79 5.92 3.72 7.40
N ALA A 80 6.17 2.44 7.70
CA ALA A 80 6.10 1.89 9.04
C ALA A 80 7.39 2.12 9.84
N PHE A 81 8.56 2.11 9.19
CA PHE A 81 9.84 2.12 9.90
C PHE A 81 10.72 3.34 9.62
N ILE A 82 10.62 3.96 8.45
CA ILE A 82 11.54 5.02 8.02
C ILE A 82 10.98 6.41 8.32
N PHE A 83 9.71 6.65 8.03
CA PHE A 83 9.07 7.91 8.41
C PHE A 83 8.75 7.87 9.91
N LYS A 84 9.53 8.60 10.72
CA LYS A 84 9.30 8.85 12.16
C LYS A 84 8.43 10.07 12.38
#